data_AF-A0AAU7V5Y6-F1
#
_entry.id   AF-A0AAU7V5Y6-F1
#
_cell.length_a   1.000
_cell.length_b   1.000
_cell.length_c   1.000
_cell.angle_alpha   90.00
_cell.angle_beta   90.00
_cell.angle_gamma   90.00
#
_symmetry.space_group_name_H-M   'P 1'
#
loop_
_entity.id
_entity.type
_entity.pdbx_description
1 polymer ?
#
loop_
_entity_poly.entity_id
_entity_poly.type
_entity_poly.pdbx_seq_one_letter_code
_entity_poly.pdbx_strand_id
1 'polypeptide(L)'
;MASPSAAIQIWQCMGMYPSETILIPSGSEQLAVKYEYYTEFLVPCLEDQGVEFIADPPSKDVWIAQMQNLGSTSEEIWLPDTPLSWTPDSQAKFSGREELSSLFEACPVLPPIKYLTGW
;
A
#
# COMPACT_ATOMS: atom_id res chain seq x y z
N MET A 1 6.79 -1.71 22.21
CA MET A 1 7.82 -2.76 22.38
C MET A 1 7.12 -4.10 22.27
N ALA A 2 7.39 -4.89 21.22
CA ALA A 2 6.79 -6.22 21.10
C ALA A 2 7.41 -7.16 22.15
N SER A 3 6.56 -7.94 22.83
CA SER A 3 7.00 -9.02 23.73
C SER A 3 7.94 -9.98 22.99
N PRO A 4 8.98 -10.54 23.64
CA PRO A 4 9.85 -11.56 23.05
C PRO A 4 9.08 -12.73 22.43
N SER A 5 7.88 -13.05 22.94
CA SER A 5 7.05 -14.12 22.39
C SER A 5 6.49 -13.79 21.01
N ALA A 6 6.13 -12.53 20.74
CA ALA A 6 5.61 -12.11 19.45
C ALA A 6 6.71 -12.14 18.38
N ALA A 7 7.94 -11.75 18.74
CA ALA A 7 9.08 -11.81 17.84
C ALA A 7 9.44 -13.25 17.47
N ILE A 8 9.41 -14.18 18.43
CA ILE A 8 9.67 -15.60 18.20
C ILE A 8 8.56 -16.22 17.35
N GLN A 9 7.29 -15.87 17.58
CA GLN A 9 6.17 -16.39 16.79
C GLN A 9 6.22 -15.89 15.34
N ILE A 10 6.52 -14.61 15.11
CA ILE A 10 6.73 -14.07 13.75
C ILE A 10 7.89 -14.81 13.08
N TRP A 11 9.01 -14.99 13.77
CA TRP A 11 10.18 -15.71 13.24
C TRP A 11 9.85 -17.16 12.89
N GLN A 12 9.10 -17.87 13.73
CA GLN A 12 8.65 -19.25 13.47
C GLN A 12 7.66 -19.31 12.30
N CYS A 13 6.73 -18.37 12.20
CA CYS A 13 5.82 -18.26 11.06
C CYS A 13 6.60 -18.03 9.75
N MET A 14 7.58 -17.12 9.74
CA MET A 14 8.44 -16.87 8.58
C MET A 14 9.34 -18.05 8.22
N GLY A 15 9.73 -18.87 9.19
CA GLY A 15 10.52 -20.08 8.96
C GLY A 15 9.72 -21.28 8.46
N MET A 16 8.47 -21.44 8.91
CA MET A 16 7.58 -22.54 8.49
C MET A 16 6.87 -22.26 7.17
N TYR A 17 6.56 -21.00 6.93
CA TYR A 17 6.11 -20.50 5.65
C TYR A 17 7.20 -19.56 5.17
N PRO A 18 8.32 -20.08 4.63
CA PRO A 18 9.17 -19.22 3.83
C PRO A 18 8.22 -18.67 2.79
N SER A 19 7.86 -17.39 2.89
CA SER A 19 7.31 -16.71 1.74
C SER A 19 8.36 -17.01 0.69
N GLU A 20 8.00 -17.76 -0.35
CA GLU A 20 8.73 -17.61 -1.60
C GLU A 20 8.79 -16.11 -1.76
N THR A 21 9.99 -15.57 -1.56
CA THR A 21 10.15 -14.16 -1.46
C THR A 21 9.81 -13.69 -2.85
N ILE A 22 8.55 -13.30 -3.07
CA ILE A 22 8.10 -12.51 -4.20
C ILE A 22 8.63 -11.09 -3.92
N LEU A 23 9.94 -10.99 -3.68
CA LEU A 23 10.78 -9.99 -4.30
C LEU A 23 10.99 -10.45 -5.75
N ILE A 24 9.91 -10.81 -6.48
CA ILE A 24 9.92 -10.54 -7.90
C ILE A 24 9.97 -9.01 -7.89
N PRO A 25 11.06 -8.36 -8.37
CA PRO A 25 11.03 -6.91 -8.55
C PRO A 25 9.77 -6.64 -9.34
N SER A 26 8.80 -5.96 -8.73
CA SER A 26 7.45 -5.97 -9.29
C SER A 26 7.56 -5.53 -10.75
N GLY A 27 7.32 -6.46 -11.66
CA GLY A 27 7.50 -6.18 -13.09
C GLY A 27 6.64 -4.97 -13.43
N SER A 28 6.96 -4.24 -14.50
CA SER A 28 6.14 -3.10 -14.92
C SER A 28 4.64 -3.45 -15.00
N GLU A 29 4.30 -4.71 -15.29
CA GLU A 29 2.94 -5.25 -15.27
C GLU A 29 2.31 -5.30 -13.86
N GLN A 30 3.01 -5.79 -12.83
CA GLN A 30 2.49 -5.81 -11.46
C GLN A 30 2.32 -4.39 -10.90
N LEU A 31 3.24 -3.48 -11.27
CA LEU A 31 3.10 -2.06 -10.93
C LEU A 31 1.91 -1.43 -11.68
N ALA A 32 1.69 -1.77 -12.95
CA ALA A 32 0.53 -1.29 -13.71
C ALA A 32 -0.79 -1.74 -13.06
N VAL A 33 -0.91 -3.02 -12.69
CA VAL A 33 -2.09 -3.55 -12.00
C VAL A 33 -2.32 -2.84 -10.66
N LYS A 34 -1.24 -2.60 -9.90
CA LYS A 34 -1.32 -1.90 -8.62
C LYS A 34 -1.77 -0.44 -8.81
N TYR A 35 -1.21 0.26 -9.79
CA TYR A 35 -1.59 1.63 -10.12
C TYR A 35 -3.06 1.71 -10.54
N GLU A 36 -3.50 0.82 -11.44
CA GLU A 36 -4.89 0.77 -11.90
C GLU A 36 -5.85 0.50 -10.74
N TYR A 37 -5.52 -0.47 -9.88
CA TYR A 37 -6.30 -0.72 -8.66
C TYR A 37 -6.38 0.51 -7.75
N TYR A 38 -5.27 1.24 -7.60
CA TYR A 38 -5.25 2.48 -6.80
C TYR A 38 -6.19 3.53 -7.37
N THR A 39 -6.10 3.80 -8.67
CA THR A 39 -6.88 4.88 -9.30
C THR A 39 -8.33 4.52 -9.55
N GLU A 40 -8.65 3.25 -9.82
CA GLU A 40 -10.00 2.82 -10.19
C GLU A 40 -10.83 2.36 -9.00
N PHE A 41 -10.20 1.91 -7.91
CA PHE A 41 -10.90 1.36 -6.75
C PHE A 41 -10.51 2.02 -5.43
N LEU A 42 -9.22 1.99 -5.07
CA LEU A 42 -8.80 2.38 -3.73
C LEU A 42 -9.07 3.85 -3.44
N VAL A 43 -8.62 4.75 -4.32
CA VAL A 43 -8.79 6.20 -4.13
C VAL A 43 -10.28 6.57 -4.03
N PRO A 44 -11.16 6.16 -4.97
CA PRO A 44 -12.59 6.41 -4.82
C PRO A 44 -13.19 5.86 -3.52
N CYS A 45 -12.76 4.68 -3.07
CA CYS A 45 -13.23 4.11 -1.80
C CYS A 45 -12.79 4.97 -0.61
N LEU A 46 -11.52 5.36 -0.57
CA LEU A 46 -10.97 6.20 0.50
C LEU A 46 -11.65 7.58 0.53
N GLU A 47 -11.92 8.18 -0.63
CA GLU A 47 -12.68 9.43 -0.75
C GLU A 47 -14.11 9.28 -0.21
N ASP A 48 -14.80 8.17 -0.50
CA ASP A 48 -16.14 7.86 0.05
C ASP A 48 -16.12 7.70 1.59
N GLN A 49 -15.02 7.19 2.15
CA GLN A 49 -14.79 7.15 3.61
C GLN A 49 -14.35 8.52 4.19
N GLY A 50 -14.17 9.52 3.33
CA GLY A 50 -13.79 10.88 3.69
C GLY A 50 -12.31 11.02 4.01
N VAL A 51 -11.45 10.34 3.26
CA VAL A 51 -10.03 10.66 3.10
C VAL A 51 -9.90 11.70 1.99
N GLU A 52 -9.09 12.71 2.22
CA GLU A 52 -8.71 13.71 1.23
C GLU A 52 -7.22 13.60 0.94
N PHE A 53 -6.83 13.82 -0.32
CA PHE A 53 -5.46 13.67 -0.80
C PHE A 53 -4.77 15.02 -1.00
N ILE A 54 -3.44 15.05 -0.82
CA ILE A 54 -2.62 16.26 -1.03
C ILE A 54 -2.45 16.56 -2.53
N ALA A 55 -2.45 15.52 -3.37
CA ALA A 55 -2.22 15.63 -4.80
C ALA A 55 -2.97 14.54 -5.58
N ASP A 56 -3.29 14.86 -6.83
CA ASP A 56 -3.81 13.91 -7.80
C ASP A 56 -2.78 12.82 -8.15
N PRO A 57 -3.22 11.63 -8.60
CA PRO A 57 -2.31 10.61 -9.09
C PRO A 57 -1.44 11.12 -10.26
N PRO A 58 -0.11 10.90 -10.24
CA PRO A 58 0.72 11.10 -11.42
C PRO A 58 0.34 10.11 -12.52
N SER A 59 0.76 10.30 -13.76
CA SER A 59 0.47 9.30 -14.81
C SER A 59 1.07 7.92 -14.48
N LYS A 60 0.42 6.86 -14.95
CA LYS A 60 0.85 5.46 -14.74
C LYS A 60 2.34 5.24 -15.03
N ASP A 61 2.83 5.72 -16.17
CA ASP A 61 4.24 5.53 -16.56
C ASP A 61 5.20 6.29 -15.64
N VAL A 62 4.83 7.49 -15.17
CA VAL A 62 5.61 8.27 -14.21
C VAL A 62 5.67 7.55 -12.87
N TRP A 63 4.53 7.04 -12.39
CA TRP A 63 4.47 6.29 -11.14
C TRP A 63 5.28 5.00 -11.20
N ILE A 64 5.15 4.21 -12.27
CA ILE A 64 5.94 2.98 -12.47
C ILE A 64 7.44 3.31 -12.47
N ALA A 65 7.85 4.36 -13.18
CA ALA A 65 9.24 4.80 -13.20
C ALA A 65 9.74 5.22 -11.80
N GLN A 66 8.92 5.93 -11.01
CA GLN A 66 9.24 6.26 -9.61
C GLN A 66 9.41 4.99 -8.76
N MET A 67 8.47 4.05 -8.88
CA MET A 67 8.49 2.80 -8.12
C MET A 67 9.69 1.90 -8.45
N GLN A 68 10.17 1.92 -9.70
CA GLN A 68 11.36 1.17 -10.11
C GLN A 68 12.67 1.83 -9.64
N ASN A 69 12.65 3.14 -9.34
CA ASN A 69 13.81 3.91 -8.90
C ASN A 69 13.82 4.20 -7.39
N LEU A 70 13.06 3.43 -6.60
CA LEU A 70 12.81 3.60 -5.15
C LEU A 70 14.06 3.58 -4.23
N GLY A 71 15.28 3.52 -4.77
CA GLY A 71 16.55 3.62 -4.03
C GLY A 71 17.33 4.92 -4.24
N SER A 72 16.88 5.82 -5.13
CA SER A 72 17.71 6.92 -5.65
C SER A 72 17.36 8.30 -5.08
N THR A 73 16.07 8.57 -4.86
CA THR A 73 15.55 9.87 -4.41
C THR A 73 14.21 9.66 -3.73
N SER A 74 14.12 9.98 -2.44
CA SER A 74 12.94 9.79 -1.59
C SER A 74 11.91 10.91 -1.74
N GLU A 75 11.84 11.59 -2.88
CA GLU A 75 10.87 12.66 -3.08
C GLU A 75 9.50 12.04 -3.37
N GLU A 76 8.57 12.32 -2.44
CA GLU A 76 7.11 12.16 -2.48
C GLU A 76 6.57 11.21 -3.55
N ILE A 77 6.79 9.91 -3.34
CA ILE A 77 6.09 8.89 -4.12
C ILE A 77 4.62 8.93 -3.74
N TRP A 78 3.77 9.06 -4.75
CA TRP A 78 2.33 8.97 -4.57
C TRP A 78 1.95 7.55 -4.14
N LEU A 79 1.56 7.40 -2.88
CA LEU A 79 1.21 6.13 -2.24
C LEU A 79 -0.11 6.34 -1.48
N PRO A 80 -1.27 6.21 -2.16
CA PRO A 80 -2.58 6.50 -1.57
C PRO A 80 -2.96 5.56 -0.41
N ASP A 81 -2.29 4.41 -0.29
CA ASP A 81 -2.39 3.48 0.85
C ASP A 81 -1.59 3.92 2.08
N THR A 82 -0.89 5.05 1.99
CA THR A 82 -0.11 5.63 3.09
C THR A 82 -0.65 7.00 3.48
N PRO A 83 -0.64 7.36 4.79
CA PRO A 83 -1.02 8.70 5.23
C PRO A 83 -0.19 9.83 4.62
N LEU A 84 0.99 9.55 4.03
CA LEU A 84 1.86 10.55 3.40
C LEU A 84 1.22 11.23 2.20
N SER A 85 0.25 10.58 1.53
CA SER A 85 -0.48 11.16 0.41
C SER A 85 -1.79 11.87 0.84
N TRP A 86 -2.13 11.86 2.14
CA TRP A 86 -3.39 12.39 2.66
C TRP A 86 -3.21 13.78 3.27
N THR A 87 -4.26 14.60 3.24
CA THR A 87 -4.24 15.92 3.88
C THR A 87 -4.02 15.79 5.39
N PRO A 88 -3.45 16.82 6.07
CA PRO A 88 -3.25 16.78 7.53
C PRO A 88 -4.51 16.45 8.33
N ASP A 89 -5.68 16.93 7.87
CA ASP A 89 -6.96 16.66 8.51
C ASP A 89 -7.37 15.19 8.39
N SER A 90 -7.17 14.58 7.21
CA SER A 90 -7.39 13.15 6.99
C SER A 90 -6.42 12.30 7.79
N GLN A 91 -5.14 12.69 7.86
CA GLN A 91 -4.15 12.03 8.71
C GLN A 91 -4.56 12.07 10.18
N ALA A 92 -5.06 13.21 10.68
CA ALA A 92 -5.53 13.34 12.04
C ALA A 92 -6.77 12.46 12.30
N LYS A 93 -7.74 12.47 11.39
CA LYS A 93 -8.99 11.68 11.47
C LYS A 93 -8.73 10.18 11.55
N PHE A 94 -7.76 9.67 10.79
CA PHE A 94 -7.41 8.25 10.73
C PHE A 94 -6.08 7.92 11.42
N SER A 95 -5.64 8.76 12.37
CA SER A 95 -4.38 8.57 13.11
C SER A 95 -4.40 7.41 14.10
N GLY A 96 -5.60 7.00 14.54
CA GLY A 96 -5.79 5.91 15.47
C GLY A 96 -5.78 4.53 14.80
N ARG A 97 -5.39 3.52 15.57
CA ARG A 97 -5.22 2.15 15.07
C ARG A 97 -6.55 1.53 14.62
N GLU A 98 -7.62 1.80 15.35
CA GLU A 98 -8.93 1.21 15.10
C GLU A 98 -9.59 1.85 13.88
N GLU A 99 -9.46 3.17 13.76
CA GLU A 99 -9.92 3.97 12.63
C GLU A 99 -9.22 3.56 11.34
N LEU A 100 -7.89 3.41 11.39
CA LEU A 100 -7.10 2.97 10.25
C LEU A 100 -7.41 1.51 9.86
N SER A 101 -7.60 0.63 10.85
CA SER A 101 -7.99 -0.77 10.60
C SER A 101 -9.36 -0.85 9.93
N SER A 102 -10.35 -0.12 10.47
CA SER A 102 -11.71 -0.08 9.93
C SER A 102 -11.73 0.49 8.51
N LEU A 103 -10.93 1.53 8.25
CA LEU A 103 -10.77 2.12 6.92
C LEU A 103 -10.23 1.10 5.92
N PHE A 104 -9.19 0.34 6.26
CA PHE A 104 -8.58 -0.63 5.34
C PHE A 104 -9.32 -1.97 5.27
N GLU A 105 -10.19 -2.27 6.23
CA GLU A 105 -11.20 -3.34 6.08
C GLU A 105 -12.27 -2.95 5.06
N ALA A 106 -12.72 -1.70 5.07
CA ALA A 106 -13.69 -1.18 4.09
C ALA A 106 -13.06 -0.95 2.71
N CYS A 107 -11.82 -0.46 2.67
CA CYS A 107 -11.06 -0.14 1.46
C CYS A 107 -9.74 -0.94 1.42
N PRO A 108 -9.75 -2.20 0.95
CA PRO A 108 -8.56 -3.03 0.91
C PRO A 108 -7.43 -2.40 0.10
N VAL A 109 -6.26 -2.24 0.71
CA VAL A 109 -5.11 -1.52 0.13
C VAL A 109 -4.36 -2.28 -0.97
N LEU A 110 -4.61 -3.58 -1.14
CA LEU A 110 -4.00 -4.37 -2.19
C LEU A 110 -5.06 -4.99 -3.09
N PRO A 111 -4.80 -5.08 -4.41
CA PRO A 111 -5.68 -5.84 -5.28
C PRO A 111 -5.73 -7.31 -4.85
N PRO A 112 -6.85 -8.01 -5.11
CA PRO A 112 -6.95 -9.44 -4.83
C PRO A 112 -5.76 -10.22 -5.39
N ILE A 113 -5.21 -11.14 -4.59
CA ILE A 113 -3.92 -11.81 -4.87
C ILE A 113 -3.84 -12.46 -6.26
N LYS A 114 -4.98 -12.95 -6.80
CA LYS A 114 -5.10 -13.50 -8.16
C LYS A 114 -4.63 -12.54 -9.27
N TYR A 115 -4.72 -11.22 -9.04
CA TYR A 115 -4.27 -10.19 -9.98
C TYR A 115 -2.78 -9.84 -9.81
N LEU A 116 -2.16 -10.23 -8.70
CA LEU A 116 -0.75 -9.96 -8.40
C LEU A 116 0.16 -11.14 -8.74
N THR A 117 -0.33 -12.37 -8.60
CA THR A 117 0.50 -13.57 -8.71
C THR A 117 0.20 -14.43 -9.95
N GLY A 118 -0.87 -14.14 -10.71
CA GLY A 118 -1.18 -14.86 -11.94
C GLY A 118 -1.55 -16.34 -11.76
N TRP A 119 -1.93 -16.74 -10.54
CA TRP A 119 -2.43 -18.08 -10.18
C TRP A 119 -3.93 -18.09 -9.93
#